data_AF-A0A965ATS6-F1
#
_entry.id   AF-A0A965ATS6-F1
#
_cell.length_a   1.000
_cell.length_b   1.000
_cell.length_c   1.000
_cell.angle_alpha   90.00
_cell.angle_beta   90.00
_cell.angle_gamma   90.00
#
_symmetry.space_group_name_H-M   'P 1'
#
loop_
_entity.id
_entity.type
_entity.pdbx_description
1 polymer ?
#
loop_
_entity_poly.entity_id
_entity_poly.type
_entity_poly.pdbx_seq_one_letter_code
_entity_poly.pdbx_strand_id
1 'polypeptide(L)'
;MIRRKKDIISLFPYTRQDLYGLSTSSPQIIGWEIEKFNIMKRWRYSQGEDIIIAVIDSGCDLDHDDLKDNLVDGKNFVSKNKPPMDDNSHGTHVASTIAASNNGYGMVGVAPKAKIMPIKALDGSGSGNLKNLVEAIIWASDSVADIITMSLGSPVRSREIQNAINYGAEKGKLFFCAAGNSGENSPICFPAACDNTISIGAIDSDLNRTNFTCAGNELDFLCPGANILGCIPGNGYATMSGTSMANPFAVGCAALYMSFLKKQNITKNYSEYIEDFSKFAKPLQNIKYHNKKYQGYGILYPIETEKL
;
A
#
# COMPACT_ATOMS: atom_id res chain seq x y z
N MET A 1 -27.70 -11.27 15.67
CA MET A 1 -26.75 -10.59 16.58
C MET A 1 -26.32 -9.29 15.89
N ILE A 2 -26.78 -8.13 16.37
CA ILE A 2 -26.48 -6.83 15.74
C ILE A 2 -25.00 -6.52 16.05
N ARG A 3 -24.12 -6.63 15.04
CA ARG A 3 -22.71 -6.24 15.16
C ARG A 3 -22.67 -4.77 15.58
N ARG A 4 -21.97 -4.45 16.67
CA ARG A 4 -21.77 -3.05 17.07
C ARG A 4 -20.90 -2.39 16.00
N LYS A 5 -21.23 -1.16 15.57
CA LYS A 5 -20.45 -0.38 14.58
C LYS A 5 -18.95 -0.27 14.89
N LYS A 6 -18.53 -0.55 16.13
CA LYS A 6 -17.13 -0.51 16.59
C LYS A 6 -16.26 -1.68 16.10
N ASP A 7 -16.84 -2.76 15.58
CA ASP A 7 -16.09 -3.97 15.20
C ASP A 7 -15.94 -4.15 13.68
N ILE A 8 -16.37 -3.17 12.89
CA ILE A 8 -16.32 -3.21 11.43
C ILE A 8 -15.07 -2.46 10.96
N ILE A 9 -14.29 -3.15 10.14
CA ILE A 9 -13.21 -2.58 9.34
C ILE A 9 -13.65 -2.69 7.88
N SER A 10 -13.40 -1.67 7.08
CA SER A 10 -13.69 -1.72 5.65
C SER A 10 -12.59 -1.11 4.82
N LEU A 11 -12.63 -1.36 3.52
CA LEU A 11 -11.97 -0.52 2.54
C LEU A 11 -12.46 0.92 2.69
N PHE A 12 -11.58 1.89 2.42
CA PHE A 12 -12.01 3.28 2.30
C PHE A 12 -12.77 3.49 0.98
N PRO A 13 -13.71 4.45 0.91
CA PRO A 13 -14.39 4.76 -0.35
C PRO A 13 -13.40 5.09 -1.46
N TYR A 14 -13.51 4.44 -2.61
CA TYR A 14 -12.65 4.65 -3.78
C TYR A 14 -13.48 4.76 -5.05
N THR A 15 -12.91 5.39 -6.09
CA THR A 15 -13.50 5.36 -7.44
C THR A 15 -12.80 4.30 -8.28
N ARG A 16 -13.51 3.75 -9.27
CA ARG A 16 -13.00 2.75 -10.21
C ARG A 16 -13.51 3.04 -11.61
N GLN A 17 -12.62 2.94 -12.58
CA GLN A 17 -12.94 2.99 -14.01
C GLN A 17 -12.21 1.84 -14.74
N ASP A 18 -12.99 0.92 -15.32
CA ASP A 18 -12.48 -0.27 -15.99
C ASP A 18 -11.91 0.08 -17.38
N LEU A 19 -10.81 -0.59 -17.73
CA LEU A 19 -10.09 -0.40 -18.99
C LEU A 19 -10.27 -1.61 -19.90
N TYR A 20 -11.38 -1.64 -20.64
CA TYR A 20 -11.76 -2.77 -21.50
C TYR A 20 -10.83 -3.02 -22.72
N GLY A 21 -9.85 -2.15 -22.98
CA GLY A 21 -8.91 -2.29 -24.10
C GLY A 21 -7.48 -2.68 -23.70
N LEU A 22 -7.17 -2.72 -22.40
CA LEU A 22 -5.86 -3.18 -21.92
C LEU A 22 -5.93 -4.68 -21.65
N SER A 23 -4.96 -5.42 -22.18
CA SER A 23 -4.86 -6.86 -22.02
C SER A 23 -3.39 -7.28 -22.09
N THR A 24 -3.13 -8.57 -21.86
CA THR A 24 -1.79 -9.17 -22.03
C THR A 24 -1.33 -9.22 -23.49
N SER A 25 -2.20 -8.91 -24.44
CA SER A 25 -1.84 -8.72 -25.86
C SER A 25 -1.43 -7.28 -26.20
N SER A 26 -1.63 -6.35 -25.28
CA SER A 26 -1.26 -4.94 -25.43
C SER A 26 0.16 -4.70 -24.89
N PRO A 27 0.96 -3.81 -25.50
CA PRO A 27 2.25 -3.40 -24.93
C PRO A 27 2.07 -2.87 -23.50
N GLN A 28 3.06 -3.11 -22.64
CA GLN A 28 3.03 -2.65 -21.26
C GLN A 28 2.81 -1.15 -21.16
N ILE A 29 1.86 -0.75 -20.32
CA ILE A 29 1.55 0.64 -20.00
C ILE A 29 2.25 1.02 -18.71
N ILE A 30 2.90 2.17 -18.74
CA ILE A 30 3.55 2.77 -17.57
C ILE A 30 2.58 3.77 -16.95
N GLY A 31 2.26 3.60 -15.66
CA GLY A 31 1.44 4.55 -14.92
C GLY A 31 2.12 5.92 -14.78
N TRP A 32 1.32 6.98 -14.69
CA TRP A 32 1.85 8.35 -14.59
C TRP A 32 2.74 8.52 -13.37
N GLU A 33 2.43 7.80 -12.29
CA GLU A 33 3.16 7.79 -11.04
C GLU A 33 4.56 7.17 -11.19
N ILE A 34 4.69 6.14 -12.04
CA ILE A 34 5.97 5.51 -12.34
C ILE A 34 6.86 6.47 -13.14
N GLU A 35 6.30 7.16 -14.13
CA GLU A 35 7.03 8.14 -14.96
C GLU A 35 7.41 9.39 -14.16
N LYS A 36 6.43 10.02 -13.50
CA LYS A 36 6.60 11.31 -12.81
C LYS A 36 7.60 11.23 -11.65
N PHE A 37 7.63 10.09 -10.96
CA PHE A 37 8.59 9.85 -9.87
C PHE A 37 9.88 9.18 -10.34
N ASN A 38 10.08 9.01 -11.65
CA ASN A 38 11.27 8.41 -12.25
C ASN A 38 11.61 7.02 -11.67
N ILE A 39 10.60 6.20 -11.39
CA ILE A 39 10.76 4.87 -10.78
C ILE A 39 11.66 3.98 -11.63
N MET A 40 11.52 4.03 -12.95
CA MET A 40 12.35 3.24 -13.88
C MET A 40 13.84 3.50 -13.73
N LYS A 41 14.25 4.73 -13.33
CA LYS A 41 15.66 5.03 -13.07
C LYS A 41 16.17 4.36 -11.79
N ARG A 42 15.29 4.02 -10.86
CA ARG A 42 15.63 3.35 -9.59
C ARG A 42 15.85 1.85 -9.78
N TRP A 43 15.22 1.26 -10.79
CA TRP A 43 15.39 -0.16 -11.16
C TRP A 43 16.82 -0.57 -11.52
N ARG A 44 17.71 0.39 -11.81
CA ARG A 44 19.15 0.11 -12.00
C ARG A 44 19.87 -0.30 -10.71
N TYR A 45 19.30 0.00 -9.54
CA TYR A 45 19.86 -0.34 -8.22
C TYR A 45 19.15 -1.54 -7.59
N SER A 46 17.83 -1.53 -7.64
CA SER A 46 16.99 -2.63 -7.18
C SER A 46 15.63 -2.55 -7.85
N GLN A 47 15.00 -3.69 -8.05
CA GLN A 47 13.60 -3.82 -8.47
C GLN A 47 12.70 -4.37 -7.35
N GLY A 48 13.21 -4.38 -6.11
CA GLY A 48 12.53 -4.93 -4.94
C GLY A 48 12.86 -6.40 -4.69
N GLU A 49 13.93 -6.93 -5.29
CA GLU A 49 14.35 -8.33 -5.06
C GLU A 49 14.54 -8.61 -3.56
N ASP A 50 14.21 -9.83 -3.13
CA ASP A 50 14.34 -10.31 -1.74
C ASP A 50 13.50 -9.57 -0.68
N ILE A 51 12.50 -8.80 -1.13
CA ILE A 51 11.51 -8.16 -0.26
C ILE A 51 10.17 -8.85 -0.39
N ILE A 52 9.61 -9.27 0.74
CA ILE A 52 8.27 -9.85 0.80
C ILE A 52 7.33 -8.86 1.49
N ILE A 53 6.23 -8.53 0.83
CA ILE A 53 5.19 -7.64 1.36
C ILE A 53 3.92 -8.44 1.64
N ALA A 54 3.48 -8.43 2.90
CA ALA A 54 2.17 -8.92 3.29
C ALA A 54 1.10 -7.86 3.01
N VAL A 55 0.22 -8.15 2.05
CA VAL A 55 -0.89 -7.27 1.65
C VAL A 55 -2.16 -7.76 2.35
N ILE A 56 -2.55 -7.09 3.44
CA ILE A 56 -3.78 -7.40 4.18
C ILE A 56 -4.93 -6.60 3.58
N ASP A 57 -5.75 -7.27 2.76
CA ASP A 57 -6.81 -6.64 1.98
C ASP A 57 -7.97 -7.63 1.70
N SER A 58 -8.62 -7.51 0.55
CA SER A 58 -9.70 -8.34 0.02
C SER A 58 -9.21 -9.60 -0.71
N GLY A 59 -7.91 -9.85 -0.76
CA GLY A 59 -7.29 -10.98 -1.45
C GLY A 59 -6.43 -10.53 -2.63
N CYS A 60 -6.06 -11.45 -3.51
CA CYS A 60 -5.42 -11.16 -4.79
C CYS A 60 -5.92 -12.15 -5.84
N ASP A 61 -6.06 -11.72 -7.10
CA ASP A 61 -6.18 -12.65 -8.22
C ASP A 61 -4.85 -13.41 -8.39
N LEU A 62 -4.88 -14.68 -7.99
CA LEU A 62 -3.67 -15.52 -7.92
C LEU A 62 -3.19 -15.98 -9.28
N ASP A 63 -4.04 -15.86 -10.30
CA ASP A 63 -3.76 -16.30 -11.67
C ASP A 63 -3.52 -15.13 -12.63
N HIS A 64 -3.54 -13.89 -12.12
CA HIS A 64 -3.35 -12.70 -12.94
C HIS A 64 -1.95 -12.66 -13.57
N ASP A 65 -1.88 -12.47 -14.89
CA ASP A 65 -0.66 -12.64 -15.68
C ASP A 65 0.44 -11.62 -15.34
N ASP A 66 0.08 -10.43 -14.87
CA ASP A 66 1.04 -9.44 -14.35
C ASP A 66 1.49 -9.69 -12.90
N LEU A 67 0.86 -10.61 -12.16
CA LEU A 67 1.09 -10.78 -10.71
C LEU A 67 1.60 -12.16 -10.32
N LYS A 68 1.15 -13.22 -10.99
CA LYS A 68 1.35 -14.62 -10.56
C LYS A 68 2.80 -14.98 -10.25
N ASP A 69 3.76 -14.45 -11.04
CA ASP A 69 5.19 -14.72 -10.85
C ASP A 69 5.77 -14.02 -9.61
N ASN A 70 5.09 -13.01 -9.09
CA ASN A 70 5.46 -12.24 -7.90
C ASN A 70 4.63 -12.61 -6.67
N LEU A 71 3.77 -13.62 -6.74
CA LEU A 71 3.03 -14.10 -5.56
C LEU A 71 3.80 -15.18 -4.81
N VAL A 72 3.66 -15.15 -3.48
CA VAL A 72 4.01 -16.25 -2.57
C VAL A 72 2.77 -16.70 -1.82
N ASP A 73 2.89 -17.81 -1.08
CA ASP A 73 1.77 -18.35 -0.31
C ASP A 73 1.17 -17.32 0.64
N GLY A 74 -0.14 -17.13 0.51
CA GLY A 74 -0.95 -16.22 1.31
C GLY A 74 -1.95 -16.94 2.21
N LYS A 75 -2.84 -16.17 2.85
CA LYS A 75 -3.83 -16.74 3.78
C LYS A 75 -5.17 -16.03 3.75
N ASN A 76 -6.24 -16.81 3.86
CA ASN A 76 -7.61 -16.32 3.92
C ASN A 76 -8.16 -16.38 5.35
N PHE A 77 -8.41 -15.22 5.96
CA PHE A 77 -9.02 -15.11 7.29
C PHE A 77 -10.55 -15.00 7.24
N VAL A 78 -11.13 -14.69 6.08
CA VAL A 78 -12.58 -14.67 5.87
C VAL A 78 -13.14 -16.09 5.75
N SER A 79 -12.47 -16.94 4.96
CA SER A 79 -12.79 -18.35 4.73
C SER A 79 -11.54 -19.20 4.85
N LYS A 80 -11.24 -19.70 6.06
CA LYS A 80 -9.95 -20.33 6.43
C LYS A 80 -9.53 -21.54 5.59
N ASN A 81 -10.45 -22.19 4.89
CA ASN A 81 -10.19 -23.37 4.05
C ASN A 81 -10.09 -23.05 2.55
N LYS A 82 -10.08 -21.77 2.16
CA LYS A 82 -10.01 -21.33 0.77
C LYS A 82 -8.73 -20.53 0.51
N PRO A 83 -8.24 -20.48 -0.74
CA PRO A 83 -7.17 -19.55 -1.10
C PRO A 83 -7.59 -18.09 -0.85
N PRO A 84 -6.66 -17.14 -0.70
CA PRO A 84 -6.92 -15.71 -0.56
C PRO A 84 -7.30 -15.04 -1.90
N MET A 85 -8.16 -15.69 -2.68
CA MET A 85 -8.64 -15.17 -3.96
C MET A 85 -9.44 -13.89 -3.77
N ASP A 86 -9.20 -12.90 -4.62
CA ASP A 86 -9.90 -11.62 -4.58
C ASP A 86 -11.28 -11.71 -5.25
N ASP A 87 -12.31 -11.35 -4.50
CA ASP A 87 -13.71 -11.26 -4.92
C ASP A 87 -14.25 -9.82 -4.81
N ASN A 88 -13.38 -8.82 -4.61
CA ASN A 88 -13.70 -7.39 -4.60
C ASN A 88 -13.01 -6.61 -5.72
N SER A 89 -11.76 -6.97 -6.06
CA SER A 89 -10.80 -6.32 -6.98
C SER A 89 -9.79 -5.36 -6.35
N HIS A 90 -10.08 -4.83 -5.16
CA HIS A 90 -9.23 -3.83 -4.52
C HIS A 90 -7.86 -4.40 -4.14
N GLY A 91 -7.82 -5.62 -3.59
CA GLY A 91 -6.57 -6.23 -3.16
C GLY A 91 -5.64 -6.58 -4.31
N THR A 92 -6.20 -7.03 -5.44
CA THR A 92 -5.46 -7.23 -6.70
C THR A 92 -4.87 -5.91 -7.21
N HIS A 93 -5.65 -4.83 -7.15
CA HIS A 93 -5.19 -3.49 -7.58
C HIS A 93 -4.04 -2.98 -6.69
N VAL A 94 -4.19 -3.09 -5.37
CA VAL A 94 -3.14 -2.77 -4.39
C VAL A 94 -1.88 -3.59 -4.64
N ALA A 95 -2.00 -4.91 -4.81
CA ALA A 95 -0.87 -5.81 -5.07
C ALA A 95 -0.12 -5.43 -6.36
N SER A 96 -0.86 -5.15 -7.44
CA SER A 96 -0.28 -4.76 -8.74
C SER A 96 0.45 -3.42 -8.70
N THR A 97 -0.09 -2.44 -7.97
CA THR A 97 0.57 -1.14 -7.79
C THR A 97 1.95 -1.32 -7.15
N ILE A 98 2.10 -2.29 -6.23
CA ILE A 98 3.39 -2.62 -5.60
C ILE A 98 4.28 -3.38 -6.57
N ALA A 99 3.82 -4.53 -7.10
CA ALA A 99 4.71 -5.55 -7.66
C ALA A 99 4.18 -6.25 -8.91
N ALA A 100 3.34 -5.60 -9.73
CA ALA A 100 3.09 -6.12 -11.07
C ALA A 100 4.40 -6.22 -11.86
N SER A 101 4.59 -7.35 -12.54
CA SER A 101 5.82 -7.73 -13.24
C SER A 101 6.15 -6.77 -14.38
N ASN A 102 7.45 -6.51 -14.57
CA ASN A 102 7.94 -5.87 -15.78
C ASN A 102 8.15 -6.94 -16.87
N ASN A 103 7.06 -7.33 -17.55
CA ASN A 103 6.98 -8.48 -18.46
C ASN A 103 6.68 -8.09 -19.92
N GLY A 104 6.58 -6.79 -20.22
CA GLY A 104 6.38 -6.28 -21.58
C GLY A 104 4.93 -6.19 -22.05
N TYR A 105 3.95 -6.59 -21.22
CA TYR A 105 2.52 -6.38 -21.46
C TYR A 105 1.82 -5.79 -20.23
N GLY A 106 0.53 -5.49 -20.35
CA GLY A 106 -0.29 -5.10 -19.20
C GLY A 106 0.18 -3.82 -18.51
N MET A 107 0.49 -3.89 -17.20
CA MET A 107 1.06 -2.79 -16.42
C MET A 107 2.26 -3.24 -15.57
N VAL A 108 3.06 -2.29 -15.07
CA VAL A 108 4.21 -2.57 -14.18
C VAL A 108 4.10 -1.84 -12.84
N GLY A 109 4.36 -2.56 -11.75
CA GLY A 109 4.33 -2.03 -10.40
C GLY A 109 5.58 -1.24 -10.05
N VAL A 110 5.57 -0.58 -8.90
CA VAL A 110 6.72 0.21 -8.44
C VAL A 110 7.98 -0.64 -8.21
N ALA A 111 7.81 -1.83 -7.62
CA ALA A 111 8.86 -2.78 -7.27
C ALA A 111 8.60 -4.14 -7.97
N PRO A 112 8.87 -4.25 -9.28
CA PRO A 112 8.39 -5.35 -10.13
C PRO A 112 9.06 -6.71 -9.88
N LYS A 113 9.98 -6.81 -8.91
CA LYS A 113 10.56 -8.08 -8.45
C LYS A 113 10.38 -8.33 -6.95
N ALA A 114 9.63 -7.48 -6.26
CA ALA A 114 9.20 -7.77 -4.90
C ALA A 114 8.16 -8.90 -4.91
N LYS A 115 8.04 -9.61 -3.79
CA LYS A 115 7.05 -10.68 -3.62
C LYS A 115 5.87 -10.21 -2.79
N ILE A 116 4.67 -10.59 -3.21
CA ILE A 116 3.41 -10.28 -2.53
C ILE A 116 2.91 -11.55 -1.83
N MET A 117 2.67 -11.42 -0.54
CA MET A 117 1.97 -12.39 0.30
C MET A 117 0.52 -11.90 0.48
N PRO A 118 -0.45 -12.41 -0.30
CA PRO A 118 -1.83 -11.94 -0.23
C PRO A 118 -2.53 -12.45 1.03
N ILE A 119 -3.07 -11.55 1.84
CA ILE A 119 -3.79 -11.87 3.07
C ILE A 119 -5.22 -11.34 2.98
N LYS A 120 -6.18 -12.23 2.78
CA LYS A 120 -7.59 -11.88 2.69
C LYS A 120 -8.20 -11.72 4.08
N ALA A 121 -8.35 -10.49 4.55
CA ALA A 121 -9.01 -10.14 5.80
C ALA A 121 -10.40 -9.49 5.58
N LEU A 122 -10.67 -9.01 4.37
CA LEU A 122 -11.95 -8.42 3.96
C LEU A 122 -12.68 -9.31 2.95
N ASP A 123 -14.01 -9.39 3.06
CA ASP A 123 -14.87 -10.12 2.12
C ASP A 123 -15.11 -9.34 0.82
N GLY A 124 -15.85 -9.93 -0.12
CA GLY A 124 -16.15 -9.32 -1.42
C GLY A 124 -16.91 -7.99 -1.36
N SER A 125 -17.53 -7.65 -0.22
CA SER A 125 -18.13 -6.32 0.00
C SER A 125 -17.12 -5.27 0.48
N GLY A 126 -15.84 -5.66 0.62
CA GLY A 126 -14.78 -4.80 1.15
C GLY A 126 -14.88 -4.62 2.66
N SER A 127 -15.58 -5.51 3.36
CA SER A 127 -15.80 -5.43 4.80
C SER A 127 -15.18 -6.60 5.54
N GLY A 128 -14.73 -6.35 6.76
CA GLY A 128 -14.12 -7.34 7.64
C GLY A 128 -14.50 -7.08 9.08
N ASN A 129 -14.11 -8.02 9.94
CA ASN A 129 -14.28 -7.88 11.38
C ASN A 129 -12.92 -7.70 12.07
N LEU A 130 -12.96 -6.98 13.19
CA LEU A 130 -11.79 -6.69 14.01
C LEU A 130 -10.95 -7.93 14.35
N LYS A 131 -11.59 -9.04 14.73
CA LYS A 131 -10.89 -10.28 15.10
C LYS A 131 -10.06 -10.84 13.96
N ASN A 132 -10.64 -10.92 12.76
CA ASN A 132 -9.93 -11.40 11.57
C ASN A 132 -8.75 -10.49 11.22
N LEU A 133 -8.91 -9.17 11.34
CA LEU A 133 -7.81 -8.24 11.08
C LEU A 133 -6.67 -8.41 12.09
N VAL A 134 -6.98 -8.52 13.39
CA VAL A 134 -5.97 -8.75 14.43
C VAL A 134 -5.25 -10.09 14.22
N GLU A 135 -5.98 -11.16 13.92
CA GLU A 135 -5.39 -12.47 13.58
C GLU A 135 -4.49 -12.37 12.33
N ALA A 136 -4.89 -11.60 11.32
CA ALA A 136 -4.12 -11.38 10.10
C ALA A 136 -2.82 -10.60 10.36
N ILE A 137 -2.87 -9.52 11.15
CA ILE A 137 -1.70 -8.72 11.51
C ILE A 137 -0.67 -9.58 12.27
N ILE A 138 -1.12 -10.35 13.27
CA ILE A 138 -0.23 -11.23 14.04
C ILE A 138 0.40 -12.29 13.14
N TRP A 139 -0.40 -12.96 12.31
CA TRP A 139 0.11 -13.98 11.40
C TRP A 139 1.11 -13.42 10.37
N ALA A 140 0.85 -12.23 9.81
CA ALA A 140 1.78 -11.54 8.93
C ALA A 140 3.08 -11.18 9.67
N SER A 141 2.98 -10.78 10.94
CA SER A 141 4.13 -10.44 11.79
C SER A 141 5.01 -11.65 12.10
N ASP A 142 4.43 -12.84 12.17
CA ASP A 142 5.13 -14.12 12.34
C ASP A 142 5.71 -14.69 11.05
N SER A 143 5.34 -14.10 9.90
CA SER A 143 5.80 -14.55 8.59
C SER A 143 7.19 -13.98 8.23
N VAL A 144 7.67 -14.39 7.06
CA VAL A 144 8.90 -13.87 6.43
C VAL A 144 8.72 -12.50 5.77
N ALA A 145 7.51 -11.91 5.79
CA ALA A 145 7.28 -10.58 5.21
C ALA A 145 8.15 -9.51 5.89
N ASP A 146 8.70 -8.58 5.13
CA ASP A 146 9.43 -7.42 5.64
C ASP A 146 8.50 -6.23 5.92
N ILE A 147 7.49 -6.07 5.04
CA ILE A 147 6.51 -4.97 5.09
C ILE A 147 5.12 -5.58 5.24
N ILE A 148 4.29 -4.97 6.08
CA ILE A 148 2.87 -5.26 6.21
C ILE A 148 2.10 -4.00 5.78
N THR A 149 1.20 -4.14 4.82
CA THR A 149 0.43 -3.01 4.30
C THR A 149 -1.07 -3.23 4.38
N MET A 150 -1.80 -2.16 4.72
CA MET A 150 -3.24 -2.15 4.95
C MET A 150 -3.88 -0.93 4.28
N SER A 151 -4.61 -1.16 3.19
CA SER A 151 -5.40 -0.13 2.50
C SER A 151 -6.88 -0.17 2.95
N LEU A 152 -7.07 -0.17 4.26
CA LEU A 152 -8.34 -0.35 4.96
C LEU A 152 -8.35 0.45 6.26
N GLY A 153 -9.52 0.57 6.89
CA GLY A 153 -9.56 1.12 8.24
C GLY A 153 -10.93 1.34 8.84
N SER A 154 -10.92 2.08 9.94
CA SER A 154 -12.09 2.50 10.71
C SER A 154 -11.81 3.85 11.39
N PRO A 155 -12.81 4.72 11.57
CA PRO A 155 -12.66 5.95 12.35
C PRO A 155 -12.47 5.69 13.85
N VAL A 156 -12.65 4.46 14.32
CA VAL A 156 -12.61 4.10 15.74
C VAL A 156 -11.27 3.46 16.10
N ARG A 157 -10.59 4.01 17.11
CA ARG A 157 -9.37 3.41 17.68
C ARG A 157 -9.67 2.03 18.26
N SER A 158 -8.83 1.05 17.95
CA SER A 158 -8.80 -0.27 18.59
C SER A 158 -7.47 -0.48 19.30
N ARG A 159 -7.55 -0.87 20.58
CA ARG A 159 -6.36 -1.22 21.36
C ARG A 159 -5.75 -2.54 20.87
N GLU A 160 -6.59 -3.46 20.43
CA GLU A 160 -6.21 -4.76 19.89
C GLU A 160 -5.39 -4.61 18.60
N ILE A 161 -5.81 -3.72 17.68
CA ILE A 161 -5.05 -3.39 16.47
C ILE A 161 -3.70 -2.74 16.85
N GLN A 162 -3.70 -1.75 17.75
CA GLN A 162 -2.45 -1.11 18.17
C GLN A 162 -1.46 -2.12 18.77
N ASN A 163 -1.93 -3.02 19.63
CA ASN A 163 -1.09 -4.04 20.23
C ASN A 163 -0.54 -5.02 19.19
N ALA A 164 -1.34 -5.40 18.19
CA ALA A 164 -0.90 -6.27 17.10
C ALA A 164 0.17 -5.60 16.20
N ILE A 165 0.02 -4.29 15.94
CA ILE A 165 1.02 -3.51 15.20
C ILE A 165 2.32 -3.40 16.02
N ASN A 166 2.24 -3.08 17.31
CA ASN A 166 3.41 -3.02 18.18
C ASN A 166 4.15 -4.36 18.21
N TYR A 167 3.42 -5.47 18.29
CA TYR A 167 4.00 -6.82 18.21
C TYR A 167 4.80 -7.06 16.92
N GLY A 168 4.25 -6.67 15.77
CA GLY A 168 4.99 -6.78 14.50
C GLY A 168 6.17 -5.81 14.42
N ALA A 169 6.03 -4.60 14.94
CA ALA A 169 7.10 -3.61 14.94
C ALA A 169 8.29 -4.06 15.80
N GLU A 170 8.04 -4.69 16.95
CA GLU A 170 9.06 -5.32 17.80
C GLU A 170 9.80 -6.46 17.07
N LYS A 171 9.17 -7.06 16.05
CA LYS A 171 9.78 -8.05 15.15
C LYS A 171 10.45 -7.45 13.91
N GLY A 172 10.58 -6.12 13.86
CA GLY A 172 11.22 -5.40 12.77
C GLY A 172 10.38 -5.26 11.51
N LYS A 173 9.06 -5.52 11.58
CA LYS A 173 8.16 -5.30 10.43
C LYS A 173 7.85 -3.82 10.27
N LEU A 174 7.84 -3.32 9.03
CA LEU A 174 7.33 -1.98 8.74
C LEU A 174 5.83 -2.04 8.41
N PHE A 175 5.05 -1.14 8.98
CA PHE A 175 3.61 -1.04 8.72
C PHE A 175 3.30 0.20 7.88
N PHE A 176 2.61 0.02 6.76
CA PHE A 176 2.12 1.10 5.91
C PHE A 176 0.61 1.06 5.82
N CYS A 177 -0.05 2.19 6.09
CA CYS A 177 -1.51 2.25 6.11
C CYS A 177 -2.05 3.49 5.40
N ALA A 178 -3.15 3.30 4.67
CA ALA A 178 -3.87 4.39 4.02
C ALA A 178 -4.55 5.32 5.05
N ALA A 179 -4.38 6.63 4.91
CA ALA A 179 -4.84 7.63 5.87
C ALA A 179 -6.37 7.76 5.99
N GLY A 180 -7.11 7.36 4.95
CA GLY A 180 -8.57 7.48 4.87
C GLY A 180 -9.06 8.52 3.86
N ASN A 181 -10.31 8.33 3.41
CA ASN A 181 -10.89 9.05 2.26
C ASN A 181 -12.10 9.96 2.63
N SER A 182 -12.12 10.53 3.84
CA SER A 182 -13.22 11.35 4.36
C SER A 182 -12.95 12.87 4.32
N GLY A 183 -11.86 13.28 3.67
CA GLY A 183 -11.48 14.68 3.42
C GLY A 183 -10.72 15.39 4.54
N GLU A 184 -10.19 16.58 4.23
CA GLU A 184 -9.23 17.31 5.09
C GLU A 184 -9.77 17.75 6.46
N ASN A 185 -11.08 17.69 6.66
CA ASN A 185 -11.75 17.99 7.94
C ASN A 185 -12.03 16.74 8.78
N SER A 186 -11.67 15.55 8.28
CA SER A 186 -11.82 14.29 8.98
C SER A 186 -10.48 13.80 9.53
N PRO A 187 -10.46 13.20 10.73
CA PRO A 187 -9.24 12.67 11.32
C PRO A 187 -8.69 11.48 10.50
N ILE A 188 -7.40 11.24 10.62
CA ILE A 188 -6.74 10.03 10.10
C ILE A 188 -7.42 8.79 10.72
N CYS A 189 -7.72 7.81 9.88
CA CYS A 189 -8.38 6.58 10.32
C CYS A 189 -7.38 5.58 10.92
N PHE A 190 -7.86 4.63 11.72
CA PHE A 190 -7.05 3.52 12.22
C PHE A 190 -7.09 2.37 11.22
N PRO A 191 -5.96 1.65 10.98
CA PRO A 191 -4.69 1.70 11.71
C PRO A 191 -3.72 2.82 11.33
N ALA A 192 -3.96 3.66 10.33
CA ALA A 192 -3.00 4.69 9.93
C ALA A 192 -2.69 5.74 11.03
N ALA A 193 -3.58 5.92 12.01
CA ALA A 193 -3.34 6.74 13.20
C ALA A 193 -2.72 5.98 14.39
N CYS A 194 -2.30 4.72 14.22
CA CYS A 194 -1.60 3.96 15.25
C CYS A 194 -0.13 4.38 15.36
N ASP A 195 0.45 4.24 16.55
CA ASP A 195 1.90 4.28 16.72
C ASP A 195 2.55 3.13 15.92
N ASN A 196 3.83 3.28 15.54
CA ASN A 196 4.59 2.33 14.71
C ASN A 196 3.95 2.05 13.33
N THR A 197 3.18 2.99 12.80
CA THR A 197 2.57 2.92 11.47
C THR A 197 3.00 4.12 10.64
N ILE A 198 3.33 3.87 9.38
CA ILE A 198 3.61 4.89 8.37
C ILE A 198 2.30 5.24 7.67
N SER A 199 1.79 6.44 7.94
CA SER A 199 0.49 6.91 7.45
C SER A 199 0.60 7.60 6.10
N ILE A 200 -0.12 7.09 5.09
CA ILE A 200 -0.01 7.54 3.70
C ILE A 200 -1.28 8.22 3.22
N GLY A 201 -1.16 9.50 2.88
CA GLY A 201 -2.18 10.28 2.18
C GLY A 201 -1.95 10.32 0.67
N ALA A 202 -2.91 10.89 -0.08
CA ALA A 202 -2.88 10.88 -1.53
C ALA A 202 -2.63 12.26 -2.16
N ILE A 203 -1.96 12.22 -3.31
CA ILE A 203 -1.85 13.32 -4.27
C ILE A 203 -2.34 12.89 -5.66
N ASP A 204 -2.66 13.88 -6.49
CA ASP A 204 -2.95 13.70 -7.91
C ASP A 204 -1.72 13.91 -8.80
N SER A 205 -1.94 13.78 -10.12
CA SER A 205 -0.90 13.96 -11.14
C SER A 205 -0.31 15.37 -11.17
N ASP A 206 -0.98 16.38 -10.61
CA ASP A 206 -0.49 17.75 -10.51
C ASP A 206 0.30 18.00 -9.22
N LEU A 207 0.55 16.95 -8.44
CA LEU A 207 1.21 16.99 -7.13
C LEU A 207 0.40 17.78 -6.08
N ASN A 208 -0.91 17.91 -6.31
CA ASN A 208 -1.82 18.49 -5.32
C ASN A 208 -2.32 17.39 -4.39
N ARG A 209 -2.48 17.74 -3.12
CA ARG A 209 -3.17 16.89 -2.15
C ARG A 209 -4.61 16.65 -2.62
N THR A 210 -5.06 15.40 -2.59
CA THR A 210 -6.44 15.09 -2.97
C THR A 210 -7.44 15.55 -1.93
N ASN A 211 -8.61 15.99 -2.38
CA ASN A 211 -9.69 16.49 -1.51
C ASN A 211 -10.24 15.42 -0.55
N PHE A 212 -10.12 14.13 -0.89
CA PHE A 212 -10.60 13.03 -0.07
C PHE A 212 -9.63 12.64 1.05
N THR A 213 -8.35 13.01 1.00
CA THR A 213 -7.40 12.55 2.02
C THR A 213 -7.76 13.13 3.39
N CYS A 214 -7.84 12.26 4.42
CA CYS A 214 -7.98 12.67 5.83
C CYS A 214 -6.75 13.44 6.34
N ALA A 215 -6.90 14.27 7.38
CA ALA A 215 -5.82 15.08 7.95
C ALA A 215 -5.64 14.82 9.45
N GLY A 216 -4.40 14.91 9.93
CA GLY A 216 -4.02 14.65 11.32
C GLY A 216 -2.51 14.65 11.47
N ASN A 217 -2.02 14.86 12.70
CA ASN A 217 -0.57 14.92 12.96
C ASN A 217 0.12 13.57 12.76
N GLU A 218 -0.68 12.50 12.75
CA GLU A 218 -0.29 11.12 12.47
C GLU A 218 0.02 10.89 10.98
N LEU A 219 -0.33 11.82 10.08
CA LEU A 219 0.00 11.70 8.66
C LEU A 219 1.51 11.81 8.43
N ASP A 220 2.14 10.85 7.74
CA ASP A 220 3.58 10.85 7.49
C ASP A 220 3.95 11.33 6.11
N PHE A 221 3.32 10.80 5.06
CA PHE A 221 3.70 11.11 3.68
C PHE A 221 2.49 11.22 2.77
N LEU A 222 2.69 11.88 1.64
CA LEU A 222 1.76 11.88 0.52
C LEU A 222 2.36 11.10 -0.66
N CYS A 223 1.54 10.31 -1.34
CA CYS A 223 1.92 9.52 -2.51
C CYS A 223 0.85 9.57 -3.62
N PRO A 224 1.19 9.26 -4.88
CA PRO A 224 0.24 9.11 -5.98
C PRO A 224 -0.96 8.22 -5.65
N GLY A 225 -2.16 8.80 -5.58
CA GLY A 225 -3.37 8.06 -5.20
C GLY A 225 -4.63 8.43 -5.98
N ALA A 226 -4.54 9.32 -6.97
CA ALA A 226 -5.63 9.61 -7.89
C ALA A 226 -5.34 8.99 -9.27
N ASN A 227 -6.35 8.32 -9.84
CA ASN A 227 -6.32 7.71 -11.16
C ASN A 227 -5.10 6.78 -11.37
N ILE A 228 -4.86 5.89 -10.41
CA ILE A 228 -3.75 4.94 -10.45
C ILE A 228 -4.17 3.70 -11.22
N LEU A 229 -3.39 3.35 -12.24
CA LEU A 229 -3.57 2.13 -13.02
C LEU A 229 -3.22 0.91 -12.18
N GLY A 230 -4.04 -0.13 -12.24
CA GLY A 230 -3.81 -1.38 -11.54
C GLY A 230 -4.55 -2.54 -12.19
N CYS A 231 -4.13 -3.75 -11.81
CA CYS A 231 -4.77 -5.01 -12.17
C CYS A 231 -6.08 -5.19 -11.40
N ILE A 232 -7.04 -5.90 -11.99
CA ILE A 232 -8.27 -6.37 -11.34
C ILE A 232 -8.51 -7.84 -11.73
N PRO A 233 -9.32 -8.59 -10.97
CA PRO A 233 -9.54 -10.01 -11.22
C PRO A 233 -10.01 -10.33 -12.64
N GLY A 234 -9.59 -11.50 -13.13
CA GLY A 234 -9.91 -11.96 -14.48
C GLY A 234 -9.02 -11.38 -15.56
N ASN A 235 -7.73 -11.14 -15.24
CA ASN A 235 -6.75 -10.52 -16.14
C ASN A 235 -7.18 -9.13 -16.66
N GLY A 236 -7.93 -8.39 -15.84
CA GLY A 236 -8.45 -7.08 -16.20
C GLY A 236 -7.61 -5.93 -15.64
N TYR A 237 -7.93 -4.72 -16.07
CA TYR A 237 -7.27 -3.50 -15.61
C TYR A 237 -8.28 -2.39 -15.30
N ALA A 238 -7.95 -1.56 -14.31
CA ALA A 238 -8.76 -0.39 -13.96
C ALA A 238 -7.88 0.75 -13.42
N THR A 239 -8.37 1.97 -13.57
CA THR A 239 -7.86 3.10 -12.77
C THR A 239 -8.69 3.23 -11.49
N MET A 240 -8.03 3.44 -10.35
CA MET A 240 -8.70 3.68 -9.08
C MET A 240 -8.17 4.93 -8.38
N SER A 241 -9.00 5.57 -7.56
CA SER A 241 -8.60 6.72 -6.74
C SER A 241 -8.95 6.54 -5.26
N GLY A 242 -7.97 6.79 -4.40
CA GLY A 242 -8.09 6.74 -2.95
C GLY A 242 -6.71 6.74 -2.28
N THR A 243 -6.67 7.01 -0.96
CA THR A 243 -5.44 6.78 -0.17
C THR A 243 -5.00 5.32 -0.20
N SER A 244 -5.94 4.41 -0.47
CA SER A 244 -5.68 3.00 -0.77
C SER A 244 -4.74 2.75 -1.94
N MET A 245 -4.66 3.66 -2.92
CA MET A 245 -3.74 3.58 -4.07
C MET A 245 -2.43 4.33 -3.82
N ALA A 246 -2.45 5.35 -2.96
CA ALA A 246 -1.24 6.03 -2.50
C ALA A 246 -0.36 5.14 -1.61
N ASN A 247 -1.00 4.39 -0.71
CA ASN A 247 -0.34 3.48 0.21
C ASN A 247 0.57 2.44 -0.49
N PRO A 248 0.11 1.65 -1.48
CA PRO A 248 0.96 0.70 -2.19
C PRO A 248 2.10 1.35 -2.99
N PHE A 249 1.94 2.58 -3.48
CA PHE A 249 3.05 3.30 -4.11
C PHE A 249 4.18 3.56 -3.10
N ALA A 250 3.85 4.00 -1.88
CA ALA A 250 4.82 4.20 -0.81
C ALA A 250 5.53 2.90 -0.43
N VAL A 251 4.76 1.80 -0.31
CA VAL A 251 5.28 0.46 -0.02
C VAL A 251 6.25 -0.01 -1.11
N GLY A 252 5.92 0.23 -2.38
CA GLY A 252 6.81 -0.07 -3.49
C GLY A 252 8.12 0.72 -3.41
N CYS A 253 8.06 2.02 -3.13
CA CYS A 253 9.26 2.83 -2.90
C CYS A 253 10.12 2.28 -1.74
N ALA A 254 9.48 1.88 -0.65
CA ALA A 254 10.16 1.28 0.49
C ALA A 254 10.80 -0.07 0.14
N ALA A 255 10.14 -0.91 -0.66
CA ALA A 255 10.68 -2.19 -1.12
C ALA A 255 11.91 -2.02 -2.01
N LEU A 256 11.90 -1.06 -2.94
CA LEU A 256 13.09 -0.71 -3.73
C LEU A 256 14.27 -0.33 -2.83
N TYR A 257 14.01 0.53 -1.83
CA TYR A 257 15.06 0.99 -0.91
C TYR A 257 15.59 -0.12 -0.01
N MET A 258 14.70 -0.89 0.61
CA MET A 258 15.05 -1.98 1.50
C MET A 258 15.85 -3.07 0.78
N SER A 259 15.47 -3.41 -0.45
CA SER A 259 16.21 -4.35 -1.28
C SER A 259 17.62 -3.85 -1.61
N PHE A 260 17.77 -2.57 -1.95
CA PHE A 260 19.08 -1.96 -2.14
C PHE A 260 19.95 -2.07 -0.88
N LEU A 261 19.41 -1.75 0.30
CA LEU A 261 20.12 -1.87 1.57
C LEU A 261 20.52 -3.31 1.88
N LYS A 262 19.63 -4.29 1.66
CA LYS A 262 19.92 -5.72 1.85
C LYS A 262 21.10 -6.18 0.99
N LYS A 263 21.19 -5.75 -0.27
CA LYS A 263 22.34 -6.05 -1.16
C LYS A 263 23.67 -5.51 -0.61
N GLN A 264 23.62 -4.47 0.22
CA GLN A 264 24.78 -3.88 0.90
C GLN A 264 24.98 -4.41 2.32
N ASN A 265 24.18 -5.39 2.77
CA ASN A 265 24.15 -5.89 4.15
C ASN A 265 23.86 -4.80 5.20
N ILE A 266 23.10 -3.77 4.83
CA ILE A 266 22.67 -2.71 5.75
C ILE A 266 21.29 -3.07 6.30
N THR A 267 21.16 -3.01 7.62
CA THR A 267 19.88 -3.15 8.32
C THR A 267 19.52 -1.81 8.94
N LYS A 268 18.21 -1.51 8.99
CA LYS A 268 17.67 -0.28 9.56
C LYS A 268 16.47 -0.60 10.43
N ASN A 269 16.33 0.14 11.52
CA ASN A 269 15.13 0.14 12.34
C ASN A 269 14.09 1.13 11.80
N TYR A 270 12.90 1.12 12.39
CA TYR A 270 11.77 1.98 11.99
C TYR A 270 12.15 3.47 11.91
N SER A 271 12.82 4.02 12.92
CA SER A 271 13.16 5.45 12.96
C SER A 271 14.16 5.86 11.88
N GLU A 272 15.12 4.98 11.55
CA GLU A 272 16.10 5.22 10.50
C GLU A 272 15.43 5.24 9.12
N TYR A 273 14.47 4.34 8.86
CA TYR A 273 13.67 4.38 7.63
C TYR A 273 12.86 5.67 7.51
N ILE A 274 12.18 6.10 8.57
CA ILE A 274 11.43 7.37 8.58
C ILE A 274 12.37 8.55 8.31
N GLU A 275 13.54 8.56 8.94
CA GLU A 275 14.54 9.61 8.73
C GLU A 275 14.95 9.68 7.25
N ASP A 276 15.28 8.55 6.64
CA ASP A 276 15.65 8.52 5.22
C ASP A 276 14.49 8.96 4.32
N PHE A 277 13.29 8.42 4.51
CA PHE A 277 12.13 8.80 3.72
C PHE A 277 11.82 10.30 3.84
N SER A 278 12.00 10.88 5.03
CA SER A 278 11.79 12.31 5.27
C SER A 278 12.81 13.20 4.54
N LYS A 279 14.06 12.77 4.38
CA LYS A 279 15.11 13.53 3.65
C LYS A 279 14.80 13.70 2.17
N PHE A 280 14.08 12.74 1.58
CA PHE A 280 13.70 12.78 0.16
C PHE A 280 12.26 13.25 -0.07
N ALA A 281 11.50 13.49 1.00
CA ALA A 281 10.18 14.07 0.89
C ALA A 281 10.25 15.54 0.45
N LYS A 282 9.31 15.96 -0.39
CA LYS A 282 9.21 17.37 -0.86
C LYS A 282 7.90 17.98 -0.40
N PRO A 283 7.88 19.24 0.05
CA PRO A 283 6.65 19.89 0.47
C PRO A 283 5.68 20.05 -0.71
N LEU A 284 4.38 20.13 -0.40
CA LEU A 284 3.36 20.49 -1.38
C LEU A 284 3.63 21.88 -1.96
N GLN A 285 3.22 22.10 -3.21
CA GLN A 285 3.32 23.44 -3.82
C GLN A 285 2.38 24.45 -3.15
N ASN A 286 1.19 24.00 -2.76
CA ASN A 286 0.21 24.85 -2.11
C ASN A 286 0.55 25.04 -0.62
N ILE A 287 0.99 26.27 -0.27
CA ILE A 287 1.42 26.67 1.07
C ILE A 287 0.30 26.49 2.12
N LYS A 288 -0.98 26.52 1.73
CA LYS A 288 -2.13 26.23 2.62
C LYS A 288 -1.94 24.90 3.36
N TYR A 289 -1.32 23.92 2.71
CA TYR A 289 -1.15 22.57 3.21
C TYR A 289 0.23 22.31 3.83
N HIS A 290 1.02 23.35 4.12
CA HIS A 290 2.36 23.16 4.68
C HIS A 290 2.39 22.68 6.13
N ASN A 291 1.29 22.82 6.86
CA ASN A 291 1.18 22.28 8.20
C ASN A 291 1.31 20.74 8.18
N LYS A 292 2.06 20.18 9.14
CA LYS A 292 2.30 18.73 9.32
C LYS A 292 1.01 17.90 9.18
N LYS A 293 -0.12 18.38 9.71
CA LYS A 293 -1.38 17.64 9.67
C LYS A 293 -1.93 17.38 8.26
N TYR A 294 -1.51 18.15 7.26
CA TYR A 294 -2.01 18.04 5.88
C TYR A 294 -1.04 17.37 4.92
N GLN A 295 0.27 17.50 5.14
CA GLN A 295 1.28 16.96 4.24
C GLN A 295 2.24 15.95 4.87
N GLY A 296 2.20 15.78 6.18
CA GLY A 296 3.21 14.97 6.84
C GLY A 296 4.60 15.63 6.72
N TYR A 297 5.58 14.82 6.33
CA TYR A 297 6.91 15.24 5.87
C TYR A 297 6.90 15.74 4.41
N GLY A 298 5.80 15.55 3.68
CA GLY A 298 5.63 15.96 2.29
C GLY A 298 5.29 14.79 1.36
N ILE A 299 5.44 15.04 0.06
CA ILE A 299 5.33 14.02 -0.98
C ILE A 299 6.58 13.13 -0.92
N LEU A 300 6.39 11.83 -0.72
CA LEU A 300 7.49 10.87 -0.73
C LEU A 300 8.02 10.67 -2.15
N TYR A 301 9.32 10.87 -2.34
CA TYR A 301 10.03 10.48 -3.56
C TYR A 301 10.83 9.20 -3.31
N PRO A 302 10.99 8.35 -4.34
CA PRO A 302 11.93 7.24 -4.27
C PRO A 302 13.33 7.74 -3.92
N ILE A 303 13.96 7.07 -2.97
CA ILE A 303 15.27 7.45 -2.48
C ILE A 303 16.30 7.40 -3.62
N GLU A 304 17.09 8.45 -3.73
CA GLU A 304 18.17 8.55 -4.71
C GLU A 304 19.39 7.83 -4.15
N THR A 305 19.47 6.52 -4.35
CA THR A 305 20.51 5.67 -3.77
C THR A 305 21.93 6.08 -4.19
N GLU A 306 22.12 6.80 -5.29
CA GLU A 306 23.40 7.44 -5.65
C GLU A 306 23.85 8.58 -4.71
N LYS A 307 22.95 9.10 -3.86
CA LYS A 307 23.21 10.19 -2.90
C LYS A 307 23.37 9.70 -1.46
N LEU A 308 23.35 8.39 -1.24
CA LEU A 308 23.63 7.72 0.03
C LEU A 308 25.09 7.26 0.07
#